data_AF-A0A951KMX1-F1
#
_entry.id   AF-A0A951KMX1-F1
#
_cell.length_a   1.000
_cell.length_b   1.000
_cell.length_c   1.000
_cell.angle_alpha   90.00
_cell.angle_beta   90.00
_cell.angle_gamma   90.00
#
_symmetry.space_group_name_H-M   'P 1'
#
loop_
_entity.id
_entity.type
_entity.pdbx_description
1 polymer ?
#
loop_
_entity_poly.entity_id
_entity_poly.type
_entity_poly.pdbx_seq_one_letter_code
_entity_poly.pdbx_strand_id
1 'polypeptide(L)'
;TPAPEAISRAEWAGPSTPASPERQQPRQIELLQVLAPADDPNPVATLRALRWVSQNVQSQPELPYHFVIDGQGNVYESSGSVANRIDGTTEGTVRIAVLANVEAEGVSEAAQARLIELFGWLSASYRIAPEQISAANGSPQRLTDLVAELRPAIDQAVVRSRTIFAEGNTTNATERIVFFNPGADEARSTLNAFTPTGEERRSVVVPPRQRVDVTLNATLPEPTSLGLDLQSNRTVLAERTLIVGRELMGSGGAAEPARAWYFGEGTTITDTQTVLLVVNPQRQEVAATLTFYPDGTAPITRTTTFAPRSRSTLLLNELLPDAQFGLKLVASQPVAAERSVFFGSGAAHLITGVADLSRHWSFAEGSTTEGFTTTLHLLNPWPQQVAISLQIMSEDGTSLSRRYALAPESRFVLTLNDVVPDLPFAMEVQAERPIAAERTLLIENGTAASATAGAPEAATRWTFVEGSTAAPAEEFLLISNANRDAVDLAVTYVLSEGRIEQRSHTIPGMARLTISVNADVPDQPIVTAIVTADRPVVAERSIFTGGPQGRGAETSVGVPSR
;
A
#
# COMPACT_ATOMS: atom_id res chain seq x y z
N THR A 1 6.11 -10.15 1.27
CA THR A 1 7.14 -10.44 0.24
C THR A 1 6.47 -10.97 -1.02
N PRO A 2 6.79 -10.46 -2.22
CA PRO A 2 6.31 -11.03 -3.49
C PRO A 2 6.83 -12.45 -3.72
N ALA A 3 6.07 -13.29 -4.41
CA ALA A 3 6.55 -14.61 -4.82
C ALA A 3 7.64 -14.49 -5.91
N PRO A 4 8.71 -15.31 -5.87
CA PRO A 4 9.70 -15.39 -6.95
C PRO A 4 9.06 -15.98 -8.22
N GLU A 5 9.78 -15.89 -9.35
CA GLU A 5 9.34 -16.61 -10.55
C GLU A 5 9.50 -18.10 -10.33
N ALA A 6 8.55 -18.89 -10.80
CA ALA A 6 8.71 -20.32 -10.88
C ALA A 6 8.12 -20.84 -12.20
N ILE A 7 8.86 -21.73 -12.84
CA ILE A 7 8.43 -22.48 -14.01
C ILE A 7 7.40 -23.50 -13.54
N SER A 8 6.18 -23.37 -14.05
CA SER A 8 5.07 -24.18 -13.58
C SER A 8 5.28 -25.66 -13.93
N ARG A 9 4.68 -26.55 -13.13
CA ARG A 9 4.69 -28.00 -13.40
C ARG A 9 4.17 -28.31 -14.80
N ALA A 10 3.18 -27.56 -15.27
CA ALA A 10 2.62 -27.73 -16.62
C ALA A 10 3.64 -27.45 -17.72
N GLU A 11 4.51 -26.45 -17.55
CA GLU A 11 5.54 -26.08 -18.52
C GLU A 11 6.64 -27.13 -18.64
N TRP A 12 7.18 -27.62 -17.50
CA TRP A 12 8.32 -28.55 -17.55
C TRP A 12 7.92 -30.02 -17.56
N ALA A 13 6.76 -30.42 -17.00
CA ALA A 13 6.31 -31.82 -16.90
C ALA A 13 4.95 -32.13 -17.55
N GLY A 14 4.27 -31.14 -18.13
CA GLY A 14 2.92 -31.28 -18.68
C GLY A 14 1.82 -31.24 -17.60
N PRO A 15 0.53 -31.33 -17.99
CA PRO A 15 -0.60 -31.23 -17.06
C PRO A 15 -0.67 -32.42 -16.09
N SER A 16 -1.15 -32.19 -14.85
CA SER A 16 -1.31 -33.23 -13.82
C SER A 16 -2.78 -33.59 -13.63
N THR A 17 -3.08 -34.86 -13.38
CA THR A 17 -4.33 -35.24 -12.71
C THR A 17 -4.19 -34.91 -11.22
N PRO A 18 -5.10 -34.16 -10.59
CA PRO A 18 -4.97 -33.82 -9.19
C PRO A 18 -5.12 -35.09 -8.33
N ALA A 19 -4.04 -35.49 -7.67
CA ALA A 19 -4.17 -36.24 -6.43
C ALA A 19 -4.81 -35.29 -5.37
N SER A 20 -5.50 -35.85 -4.38
CA SER A 20 -5.90 -35.09 -3.18
C SER A 20 -4.89 -35.37 -2.08
N PRO A 21 -3.70 -34.71 -2.09
CA PRO A 21 -2.72 -34.91 -1.05
C PRO A 21 -3.26 -34.49 0.31
N GLU A 22 -2.76 -35.13 1.37
CA GLU A 22 -2.97 -34.66 2.73
C GLU A 22 -2.49 -33.21 2.83
N ARG A 23 -3.29 -32.35 3.47
CA ARG A 23 -2.97 -30.93 3.60
C ARG A 23 -2.26 -30.68 4.93
N GLN A 24 -1.29 -29.79 4.91
CA GLN A 24 -0.52 -29.35 6.08
C GLN A 24 -0.47 -27.82 6.16
N GLN A 25 -0.17 -27.31 7.35
CA GLN A 25 0.23 -25.92 7.54
C GLN A 25 1.76 -25.85 7.52
N PRO A 26 2.39 -25.14 6.57
CA PRO A 26 3.83 -24.94 6.57
C PRO A 26 4.33 -24.32 7.87
N ARG A 27 5.40 -24.90 8.44
CA ARG A 27 6.03 -24.50 9.71
C ARG A 27 7.55 -24.48 9.64
N GLN A 28 8.15 -25.18 8.68
CA GLN A 28 9.60 -25.26 8.50
C GLN A 28 9.95 -25.52 7.04
N ILE A 29 11.19 -25.22 6.67
CA ILE A 29 11.73 -25.44 5.33
C ILE A 29 12.95 -26.34 5.43
N GLU A 30 12.97 -27.40 4.61
CA GLU A 30 14.12 -28.29 4.45
C GLU A 30 14.74 -28.11 3.07
N LEU A 31 16.04 -27.79 3.01
CA LEU A 31 16.83 -27.76 1.78
C LEU A 31 17.55 -29.09 1.57
N LEU A 32 17.42 -29.64 0.37
CA LEU A 32 18.08 -30.87 -0.07
C LEU A 32 18.97 -30.59 -1.27
N GLN A 33 20.01 -31.39 -1.46
CA GLN A 33 20.69 -31.47 -2.74
C GLN A 33 20.15 -32.62 -3.57
N VAL A 34 20.11 -32.43 -4.87
CA VAL A 34 20.01 -33.49 -5.86
C VAL A 34 21.26 -33.41 -6.72
N LEU A 35 22.03 -34.50 -6.75
CA LEU A 35 23.33 -34.53 -7.43
C LEU A 35 23.16 -34.26 -8.93
N ALA A 36 23.67 -33.12 -9.35
CA ALA A 36 23.76 -32.67 -10.73
C ALA A 36 24.96 -31.72 -10.88
N PRO A 37 25.60 -31.64 -12.06
CA PRO A 37 26.59 -30.61 -12.33
C PRO A 37 25.99 -29.21 -12.19
N ALA A 38 26.73 -28.26 -11.64
CA ALA A 38 26.29 -26.87 -11.50
C ALA A 38 26.02 -26.21 -12.86
N ASP A 39 26.67 -26.69 -13.93
CA ASP A 39 26.54 -26.24 -15.31
C ASP A 39 25.64 -27.14 -16.16
N ASP A 40 24.70 -27.88 -15.54
CA ASP A 40 23.76 -28.76 -16.26
C ASP A 40 23.17 -28.04 -17.49
N PRO A 41 23.50 -28.50 -18.72
CA PRO A 41 23.07 -27.83 -19.93
C PRO A 41 21.58 -28.04 -20.22
N ASN A 42 20.91 -28.95 -19.51
CA ASN A 42 19.48 -29.20 -19.67
C ASN A 42 18.78 -29.62 -18.35
N PRO A 43 18.59 -28.67 -17.42
CA PRO A 43 17.97 -28.95 -16.12
C PRO A 43 16.55 -29.55 -16.24
N VAL A 44 15.79 -29.16 -17.27
CA VAL A 44 14.46 -29.70 -17.54
C VAL A 44 14.50 -31.20 -17.87
N ALA A 45 15.49 -31.65 -18.66
CA ALA A 45 15.67 -33.07 -18.93
C ALA A 45 16.05 -33.84 -17.65
N THR A 46 16.93 -33.27 -16.82
CA THR A 46 17.30 -33.82 -15.52
C THR A 46 16.08 -33.95 -14.60
N LEU A 47 15.24 -32.92 -14.48
CA LEU A 47 13.99 -32.96 -13.72
C LEU A 47 13.02 -34.03 -14.22
N ARG A 48 12.87 -34.18 -15.54
CA ARG A 48 12.03 -35.23 -16.13
C ARG A 48 12.58 -36.63 -15.84
N ALA A 49 13.90 -36.81 -15.87
CA ALA A 49 14.54 -38.07 -15.53
C ALA A 49 14.35 -38.40 -14.03
N LEU A 50 14.58 -37.42 -13.14
CA LEU A 50 14.32 -37.55 -11.70
C LEU A 50 12.86 -37.93 -11.43
N ARG A 51 11.93 -37.28 -12.12
CA ARG A 51 10.50 -37.55 -12.00
C ARG A 51 10.17 -38.97 -12.46
N TRP A 52 10.74 -39.40 -13.58
CA TRP A 52 10.58 -40.78 -14.07
C TRP A 52 11.08 -41.80 -13.03
N VAL A 53 12.23 -41.56 -12.40
CA VAL A 53 12.75 -42.43 -11.32
C VAL A 53 11.82 -42.42 -10.11
N SER A 54 11.38 -41.24 -9.66
CA SER A 54 10.43 -41.10 -8.54
C SER A 54 9.17 -41.95 -8.75
N GLN A 55 8.60 -41.89 -9.95
CA GLN A 55 7.35 -42.58 -10.28
C GLN A 55 7.53 -44.08 -10.54
N ASN A 56 8.51 -44.44 -11.36
CA ASN A 56 8.63 -45.82 -11.89
C ASN A 56 9.52 -46.71 -11.03
N VAL A 57 10.42 -46.12 -10.23
CA VAL A 57 11.37 -46.86 -9.38
C VAL A 57 11.00 -46.74 -7.90
N GLN A 58 10.63 -45.52 -7.46
CA GLN A 58 10.33 -45.26 -6.05
C GLN A 58 8.82 -45.31 -5.74
N SER A 59 7.98 -45.52 -6.75
CA SER A 59 6.51 -45.58 -6.64
C SER A 59 5.89 -44.35 -5.97
N GLN A 60 6.53 -43.19 -6.10
CA GLN A 60 6.04 -41.91 -5.62
C GLN A 60 5.12 -41.27 -6.68
N PRO A 61 4.05 -40.56 -6.29
CA PRO A 61 3.15 -39.93 -7.24
C PRO A 61 3.81 -38.78 -8.03
N GLU A 62 4.76 -38.08 -7.42
CA GLU A 62 5.47 -36.92 -7.98
C GLU A 62 6.89 -36.83 -7.36
N LEU A 63 7.69 -35.83 -7.75
CA LEU A 63 8.94 -35.56 -7.02
C LEU A 63 8.62 -35.17 -5.56
N PRO A 64 9.41 -35.62 -4.57
CA PRO A 64 9.19 -35.34 -3.16
C PRO A 64 9.71 -33.94 -2.76
N TYR A 65 9.48 -32.93 -3.61
CA TYR A 65 9.88 -31.54 -3.42
C TYR A 65 8.75 -30.61 -3.85
N HIS A 66 8.56 -29.50 -3.14
CA HIS A 66 7.64 -28.45 -3.58
C HIS A 66 8.28 -27.62 -4.70
N PHE A 67 9.54 -27.27 -4.52
CA PHE A 67 10.33 -26.55 -5.52
C PHE A 67 11.69 -27.23 -5.75
N VAL A 68 12.19 -27.10 -6.97
CA VAL A 68 13.57 -27.45 -7.32
C VAL A 68 14.25 -26.23 -7.94
N ILE A 69 15.51 -25.97 -7.61
CA ILE A 69 16.30 -24.86 -8.14
C ILE A 69 17.51 -25.43 -8.89
N ASP A 70 17.76 -24.97 -10.12
CA ASP A 70 18.94 -25.37 -10.87
C ASP A 70 20.16 -24.45 -10.62
N GLY A 71 21.33 -24.83 -11.16
CA GLY A 71 22.56 -24.03 -11.06
C GLY A 71 22.49 -22.67 -11.77
N GLN A 72 21.49 -22.43 -12.62
CA GLN A 72 21.24 -21.15 -13.29
C GLN A 72 20.26 -20.26 -12.52
N GLY A 73 19.68 -20.76 -11.42
CA GLY A 73 18.70 -20.06 -10.61
C GLY A 73 17.26 -20.13 -11.14
N ASN A 74 16.95 -21.03 -12.06
CA ASN A 74 15.55 -21.27 -12.41
C ASN A 74 14.88 -22.06 -11.28
N VAL A 75 13.69 -21.62 -10.86
CA VAL A 75 12.87 -22.30 -9.85
C VAL A 75 11.79 -23.08 -10.57
N TYR A 76 11.60 -24.35 -10.22
CA TYR A 76 10.61 -25.23 -10.83
C TYR A 76 9.59 -25.69 -9.78
N GLU A 77 8.31 -25.52 -10.06
CA GLU A 77 7.23 -26.05 -9.21
C GLU A 77 7.07 -27.56 -9.42
N SER A 78 6.91 -28.34 -8.36
CA SER A 78 6.69 -29.79 -8.49
C SER A 78 5.44 -30.31 -7.78
N SER A 79 5.47 -30.62 -6.48
CA SER A 79 4.35 -31.23 -5.76
C SER A 79 3.13 -30.29 -5.54
N GLY A 80 3.11 -29.14 -6.21
CA GLY A 80 2.04 -28.15 -6.18
C GLY A 80 2.13 -27.23 -4.98
N SER A 81 1.00 -26.96 -4.34
CA SER A 81 0.94 -26.08 -3.17
C SER A 81 1.86 -26.56 -2.06
N VAL A 82 2.60 -25.65 -1.42
CA VAL A 82 3.39 -25.95 -0.21
C VAL A 82 2.54 -26.42 0.98
N ALA A 83 1.22 -26.25 0.91
CA ALA A 83 0.28 -26.82 1.86
C ALA A 83 -0.03 -28.29 1.58
N ASN A 84 0.55 -28.91 0.56
CA ASN A 84 0.49 -30.35 0.33
C ASN A 84 1.57 -31.02 1.19
N ARG A 85 1.22 -32.09 1.88
CA ARG A 85 2.18 -32.88 2.66
C ARG A 85 2.97 -33.78 1.70
N ILE A 86 4.28 -33.83 1.91
CA ILE A 86 5.16 -34.79 1.24
C ILE A 86 5.35 -36.00 2.16
N ASP A 87 5.14 -37.19 1.62
CA ASP A 87 5.29 -38.43 2.37
C ASP A 87 6.72 -38.61 2.89
N GLY A 88 6.84 -39.15 4.10
CA GLY A 88 8.15 -39.31 4.76
C GLY A 88 8.75 -37.99 5.27
N THR A 89 7.94 -36.94 5.46
CA THR A 89 8.35 -35.69 6.11
C THR A 89 7.61 -35.46 7.43
N THR A 90 8.25 -34.71 8.32
CA THR A 90 7.60 -34.15 9.51
C THR A 90 6.47 -33.22 9.06
N GLU A 91 5.35 -33.22 9.80
CA GLU A 91 4.21 -32.35 9.48
C GLU A 91 4.64 -30.86 9.47
N GLY A 92 4.19 -30.14 8.44
CA GLY A 92 4.50 -28.73 8.20
C GLY A 92 5.81 -28.49 7.45
N THR A 93 6.46 -29.53 6.91
CA THR A 93 7.73 -29.38 6.18
C THR A 93 7.51 -28.98 4.73
N VAL A 94 8.14 -27.88 4.32
CA VAL A 94 8.30 -27.49 2.91
C VAL A 94 9.66 -27.96 2.42
N ARG A 95 9.70 -29.00 1.57
CA ARG A 95 10.95 -29.43 0.92
C ARG A 95 11.28 -28.64 -0.33
N ILE A 96 12.52 -28.18 -0.41
CA ILE A 96 13.12 -27.52 -1.56
C ILE A 96 14.39 -28.28 -1.92
N ALA A 97 14.61 -28.56 -3.20
CA ALA A 97 15.85 -29.16 -3.68
C ALA A 97 16.68 -28.19 -4.52
N VAL A 98 17.99 -28.33 -4.47
CA VAL A 98 18.93 -27.68 -5.40
C VAL A 98 19.63 -28.74 -6.25
N LEU A 99 19.65 -28.56 -7.58
CA LEU A 99 20.43 -29.38 -8.50
C LEU A 99 21.89 -28.97 -8.42
N ALA A 100 22.65 -29.67 -7.59
CA ALA A 100 24.06 -29.37 -7.34
C ALA A 100 24.77 -30.57 -6.70
N ASN A 101 26.05 -30.72 -7.02
CA ASN A 101 26.98 -31.49 -6.22
C ASN A 101 27.63 -30.56 -5.19
N VAL A 102 26.97 -30.37 -4.04
CA VAL A 102 27.34 -29.34 -3.06
C VAL A 102 28.74 -29.58 -2.48
N GLU A 103 29.15 -30.84 -2.32
CA GLU A 103 30.49 -31.16 -1.80
C GLU A 103 31.58 -30.78 -2.79
N ALA A 104 31.42 -31.17 -4.07
CA ALA A 104 32.45 -30.95 -5.09
C ALA A 104 32.47 -29.51 -5.62
N GLU A 105 31.30 -28.95 -5.90
CA GLU A 105 31.13 -27.70 -6.68
C GLU A 105 30.51 -26.57 -5.84
N GLY A 106 29.84 -26.90 -4.74
CA GLY A 106 29.03 -25.95 -3.97
C GLY A 106 27.67 -25.70 -4.64
N VAL A 107 27.00 -24.64 -4.20
CA VAL A 107 25.77 -24.13 -4.83
C VAL A 107 26.13 -22.83 -5.55
N SER A 108 25.72 -22.68 -6.82
CA SER A 108 26.04 -21.49 -7.60
C SER A 108 25.45 -20.21 -6.98
N GLU A 109 26.07 -19.06 -7.24
CA GLU A 109 25.56 -17.76 -6.76
C GLU A 109 24.13 -17.49 -7.25
N ALA A 110 23.81 -17.88 -8.49
CA ALA A 110 22.48 -17.74 -9.06
C ALA A 110 21.43 -18.58 -8.29
N ALA A 111 21.76 -19.82 -7.94
CA ALA A 111 20.89 -20.68 -7.14
C ALA A 111 20.77 -20.15 -5.70
N GLN A 112 21.85 -19.67 -5.09
CA GLN A 112 21.81 -19.06 -3.76
C GLN A 112 20.92 -17.81 -3.70
N ALA A 113 21.03 -16.91 -4.68
CA ALA A 113 20.17 -15.73 -4.79
C ALA A 113 18.69 -16.11 -4.86
N ARG A 114 18.37 -17.18 -5.58
CA ARG A 114 17.00 -17.67 -5.76
C ARG A 114 16.47 -18.42 -4.55
N LEU A 115 17.35 -19.13 -3.83
CA LEU A 115 17.03 -19.67 -2.50
C LEU A 115 16.67 -18.55 -1.52
N ILE A 116 17.42 -17.44 -1.50
CA ILE A 116 17.13 -16.28 -0.65
C ILE A 116 15.74 -15.71 -0.96
N GLU A 117 15.41 -15.48 -2.24
CA GLU A 117 14.09 -14.97 -2.65
C GLU A 117 12.95 -15.94 -2.27
N LEU A 118 13.12 -17.24 -2.56
CA LEU A 118 12.12 -18.27 -2.29
C LEU A 118 11.88 -18.45 -0.79
N PHE A 119 12.95 -18.53 0.00
CA PHE A 119 12.87 -18.64 1.46
C PHE A 119 12.29 -17.37 2.08
N GLY A 120 12.66 -16.18 1.60
CA GLY A 120 12.10 -14.92 2.08
C GLY A 120 10.60 -14.79 1.80
N TRP A 121 10.14 -15.25 0.63
CA TRP A 121 8.72 -15.35 0.30
C TRP A 121 7.99 -16.33 1.22
N LEU A 122 8.48 -17.58 1.34
CA LEU A 122 7.86 -18.60 2.19
C LEU A 122 7.82 -18.18 3.66
N SER A 123 8.89 -17.59 4.17
CA SER A 123 8.98 -17.06 5.53
C SER A 123 7.90 -16.02 5.79
N ALA A 124 7.70 -15.08 4.85
CA ALA A 124 6.67 -14.06 4.96
C ALA A 124 5.25 -14.63 4.84
N SER A 125 5.01 -15.51 3.88
CA SER A 125 3.67 -16.07 3.61
C SER A 125 3.18 -17.02 4.70
N TYR A 126 4.08 -17.75 5.35
CA TYR A 126 3.74 -18.80 6.31
C TYR A 126 4.24 -18.53 7.74
N ARG A 127 4.82 -17.35 7.99
CA ARG A 127 5.39 -16.95 9.30
C ARG A 127 6.45 -17.95 9.80
N ILE A 128 7.29 -18.44 8.88
CA ILE A 128 8.40 -19.33 9.19
C ILE A 128 9.60 -18.46 9.56
N ALA A 129 10.15 -18.64 10.75
CA ALA A 129 11.33 -17.91 11.21
C ALA A 129 12.60 -18.44 10.51
N PRO A 130 13.65 -17.63 10.31
CA PRO A 130 14.88 -18.07 9.65
C PRO A 130 15.56 -19.27 10.34
N GLU A 131 15.33 -19.48 11.64
CA GLU A 131 15.83 -20.62 12.42
C GLU A 131 15.12 -21.94 12.09
N GLN A 132 13.93 -21.87 11.49
CA GLN A 132 13.13 -23.01 11.03
C GLN A 132 13.48 -23.41 9.59
N ILE A 133 14.56 -22.86 9.05
CA ILE A 133 15.14 -23.22 7.75
C ILE A 133 16.42 -24.00 8.02
N SER A 134 16.46 -25.24 7.54
CA SER A 134 17.57 -26.16 7.74
C SER A 134 17.87 -26.97 6.48
N ALA A 135 19.08 -27.50 6.37
CA ALA A 135 19.33 -28.62 5.46
C ALA A 135 18.58 -29.86 5.97
N ALA A 136 18.09 -30.72 5.08
CA ALA A 136 17.44 -31.97 5.49
C ALA A 136 18.45 -32.93 6.14
N ASN A 137 17.95 -33.80 7.03
CA ASN A 137 18.77 -34.83 7.66
C ASN A 137 19.51 -35.69 6.63
N GLY A 138 20.82 -35.89 6.84
CA GLY A 138 21.68 -36.63 5.92
C GLY A 138 22.25 -35.81 4.75
N SER A 139 21.96 -34.51 4.68
CA SER A 139 22.61 -33.60 3.73
C SER A 139 24.10 -33.41 4.06
N PRO A 140 24.95 -33.07 3.07
CA PRO A 140 26.35 -32.74 3.33
C PRO A 140 26.50 -31.58 4.31
N GLN A 141 27.59 -31.60 5.09
CA GLN A 141 27.89 -30.51 6.04
C GLN A 141 27.93 -29.15 5.35
N ARG A 142 28.52 -29.09 4.15
CA ARG A 142 28.60 -27.86 3.34
C ARG A 142 27.23 -27.27 2.97
N LEU A 143 26.18 -28.09 2.83
CA LEU A 143 24.82 -27.60 2.63
C LEU A 143 24.22 -27.02 3.92
N THR A 144 24.53 -27.64 5.05
CA THR A 144 24.13 -27.14 6.38
C THR A 144 24.78 -25.79 6.68
N ASP A 145 26.07 -25.67 6.39
CA ASP A 145 26.83 -24.43 6.54
C ASP A 145 26.27 -23.33 5.63
N LEU A 146 25.97 -23.65 4.36
CA LEU A 146 25.34 -22.72 3.42
C LEU A 146 24.00 -22.19 3.94
N VAL A 147 23.11 -23.04 4.47
CA VAL A 147 21.83 -22.58 5.02
C VAL A 147 22.04 -21.60 6.18
N ALA A 148 23.04 -21.83 7.03
CA ALA A 148 23.39 -20.91 8.11
C ALA A 148 23.95 -19.58 7.56
N GLU A 149 24.81 -19.64 6.54
CA GLU A 149 25.38 -18.46 5.86
C GLU A 149 24.32 -17.60 5.16
N LEU A 150 23.31 -18.21 4.53
CA LEU A 150 22.23 -17.49 3.83
C LEU A 150 21.21 -16.86 4.78
N ARG A 151 21.14 -17.29 6.05
CA ARG A 151 20.10 -16.87 7.01
C ARG A 151 19.94 -15.35 7.16
N PRO A 152 21.02 -14.54 7.28
CA PRO A 152 20.88 -13.08 7.33
C PRO A 152 20.31 -12.49 6.03
N ALA A 153 20.69 -13.03 4.87
CA ALA A 153 20.17 -12.57 3.58
C ALA A 153 18.69 -12.95 3.39
N ILE A 154 18.28 -14.13 3.87
CA ILE A 154 16.87 -14.56 3.90
C ILE A 154 16.05 -13.59 4.75
N ASP A 155 16.53 -13.26 5.96
CA ASP A 155 15.85 -12.30 6.84
C ASP A 155 15.70 -10.91 6.19
N GLN A 156 16.73 -10.47 5.47
CA GLN A 156 16.71 -9.22 4.70
C GLN A 156 15.79 -9.25 3.48
N ALA A 157 15.54 -10.42 2.89
CA ALA A 157 14.62 -10.58 1.76
C ALA A 157 13.14 -10.55 2.17
N VAL A 158 12.83 -10.72 3.47
CA VAL A 158 11.47 -10.62 3.99
C VAL A 158 11.00 -9.17 3.98
N VAL A 159 10.02 -8.87 3.13
CA VAL A 159 9.34 -7.56 3.08
C VAL A 159 8.37 -7.46 4.25
N ARG A 160 8.66 -6.53 5.17
CA ARG A 160 7.91 -6.27 6.41
C ARG A 160 7.03 -5.02 6.34
N SER A 161 7.31 -4.09 5.44
CA SER A 161 6.36 -3.05 5.05
C SER A 161 6.38 -2.83 3.54
N ARG A 162 5.25 -2.40 3.00
CA ARG A 162 5.07 -2.11 1.58
C ARG A 162 4.15 -0.91 1.42
N THR A 163 4.44 -0.07 0.44
CA THR A 163 3.57 1.05 0.05
C THR A 163 3.61 1.18 -1.46
N ILE A 164 2.43 1.27 -2.09
CA ILE A 164 2.30 1.37 -3.54
C ILE A 164 1.64 2.69 -3.90
N PHE A 165 2.25 3.42 -4.84
CA PHE A 165 1.75 4.67 -5.40
C PHE A 165 1.47 4.47 -6.89
N ALA A 166 0.26 4.78 -7.34
CA ALA A 166 -0.12 4.63 -8.74
C ALA A 166 -0.04 5.94 -9.53
N GLU A 167 -0.24 7.08 -8.87
CA GLU A 167 0.12 8.39 -9.37
C GLU A 167 1.62 8.65 -9.21
N GLY A 168 2.19 9.31 -10.21
CA GLY A 168 3.61 9.63 -10.25
C GLY A 168 4.03 10.18 -11.60
N ASN A 169 4.78 11.28 -11.58
CA ASN A 169 5.27 11.98 -12.76
C ASN A 169 6.48 12.85 -12.38
N THR A 170 7.58 12.71 -13.11
CA THR A 170 8.79 13.53 -12.93
C THR A 170 9.07 14.46 -14.12
N THR A 171 8.23 14.44 -15.16
CA THR A 171 8.31 15.29 -16.35
C THR A 171 7.79 16.70 -16.09
N ASN A 172 6.62 16.83 -15.47
CA ASN A 172 5.97 18.13 -15.24
C ASN A 172 5.65 18.39 -13.76
N ALA A 173 6.21 17.57 -12.87
CA ALA A 173 6.01 17.67 -11.44
C ALA A 173 7.30 17.33 -10.70
N THR A 174 7.44 17.85 -9.48
CA THR A 174 8.47 17.41 -8.53
C THR A 174 7.86 16.36 -7.63
N GLU A 175 8.41 15.15 -7.65
CA GLU A 175 7.92 14.04 -6.85
C GLU A 175 8.95 13.68 -5.77
N ARG A 176 8.49 13.69 -4.53
CA ARG A 176 9.28 13.33 -3.35
C ARG A 176 8.61 12.17 -2.63
N ILE A 177 9.41 11.16 -2.30
CA ILE A 177 9.03 10.06 -1.43
C ILE A 177 9.77 10.24 -0.12
N VAL A 178 9.04 10.22 0.98
CA VAL A 178 9.60 10.34 2.31
C VAL A 178 9.47 9.00 3.01
N PHE A 179 10.57 8.50 3.56
CA PHE A 179 10.62 7.29 4.36
C PHE A 179 10.89 7.65 5.81
N PHE A 180 10.16 7.04 6.75
CA PHE A 180 10.46 7.13 8.17
C PHE A 180 10.59 5.74 8.78
N ASN A 181 11.72 5.50 9.44
CA ASN A 181 11.97 4.27 10.17
C ASN A 181 11.70 4.49 11.67
N PRO A 182 10.55 4.07 12.21
CA PRO A 182 10.28 4.18 13.64
C PRO A 182 11.10 3.19 14.50
N GLY A 183 11.78 2.23 13.88
CA GLY A 183 12.49 1.15 14.55
C GLY A 183 13.85 1.54 15.10
N ALA A 184 14.44 0.61 15.87
CA ALA A 184 15.78 0.75 16.44
C ALA A 184 16.89 0.22 15.53
N ASP A 185 16.55 -0.53 14.47
CA ASP A 185 17.49 -1.11 13.53
C ASP A 185 17.40 -0.41 12.17
N GLU A 186 18.50 -0.38 11.42
CA GLU A 186 18.54 0.13 10.05
C GLU A 186 17.56 -0.64 9.17
N ALA A 187 16.78 0.09 8.37
CA ALA A 187 15.90 -0.47 7.38
C ALA A 187 16.50 -0.33 5.97
N ARG A 188 16.33 -1.37 5.16
CA ARG A 188 16.70 -1.39 3.75
C ARG A 188 15.41 -1.47 2.94
N SER A 189 15.12 -0.39 2.25
CA SER A 189 13.96 -0.24 1.37
C SER A 189 14.39 -0.36 -0.08
N THR A 190 13.59 -1.04 -0.88
CA THR A 190 13.66 -1.06 -2.33
C THR A 190 12.54 -0.19 -2.88
N LEU A 191 12.88 0.73 -3.77
CA LEU A 191 11.95 1.45 -4.62
C LEU A 191 11.95 0.78 -5.99
N ASN A 192 10.82 0.19 -6.39
CA ASN A 192 10.60 -0.32 -7.74
C ASN A 192 9.68 0.67 -8.47
N ALA A 193 10.18 1.32 -9.51
CA ALA A 193 9.42 2.24 -10.35
C ALA A 193 9.01 1.56 -11.64
N PHE A 194 7.71 1.51 -11.92
CA PHE A 194 7.14 1.06 -13.18
C PHE A 194 7.04 2.24 -14.14
N THR A 195 7.88 2.29 -15.17
CA THR A 195 7.93 3.36 -16.16
C THR A 195 7.50 2.84 -17.55
N PRO A 196 7.14 3.71 -18.51
CA PRO A 196 6.85 3.31 -19.88
C PRO A 196 7.98 2.56 -20.60
N THR A 197 9.24 2.77 -20.20
CA THR A 197 10.43 2.14 -20.80
C THR A 197 10.88 0.88 -20.06
N GLY A 198 10.24 0.52 -18.94
CA GLY A 198 10.58 -0.64 -18.13
C GLY A 198 10.59 -0.35 -16.64
N GLU A 199 11.17 -1.25 -15.86
CA GLU A 199 11.28 -1.11 -14.42
C GLU A 199 12.64 -0.54 -14.00
N GLU A 200 12.62 0.45 -13.12
CA GLU A 200 13.80 0.99 -12.47
C GLU A 200 13.81 0.59 -10.99
N ARG A 201 14.94 0.10 -10.49
CA ARG A 201 15.09 -0.32 -9.09
C ARG A 201 16.15 0.52 -8.39
N ARG A 202 15.84 1.00 -7.19
CA ARG A 202 16.77 1.75 -6.32
C ARG A 202 16.70 1.21 -4.90
N SER A 203 17.83 1.22 -4.20
CA SER A 203 17.91 0.88 -2.78
C SER A 203 18.01 2.16 -1.96
N VAL A 204 17.26 2.21 -0.86
CA VAL A 204 17.25 3.32 0.10
C VAL A 204 17.52 2.74 1.48
N VAL A 205 18.56 3.24 2.13
CA VAL A 205 18.86 2.91 3.52
C VAL A 205 18.18 3.96 4.39
N VAL A 206 17.37 3.52 5.35
CA VAL A 206 16.65 4.39 6.29
C VAL A 206 17.18 4.13 7.70
N PRO A 207 18.03 5.01 8.26
CA PRO A 207 18.60 4.81 9.59
C PRO A 207 17.53 4.71 10.68
N PRO A 208 17.85 4.09 11.84
CA PRO A 208 16.94 4.00 12.97
C PRO A 208 16.41 5.36 13.41
N ARG A 209 15.09 5.47 13.64
CA ARG A 209 14.41 6.68 14.14
C ARG A 209 14.62 7.94 13.28
N GLN A 210 14.96 7.76 12.01
CA GLN A 210 15.22 8.86 11.09
C GLN A 210 14.28 8.83 9.90
N ARG A 211 14.14 10.03 9.33
CA ARG A 211 13.47 10.30 8.06
C ARG A 211 14.51 10.42 6.94
N VAL A 212 14.20 9.87 5.77
CA VAL A 212 14.99 10.01 4.54
C VAL A 212 14.08 10.44 3.40
N ASP A 213 14.45 11.52 2.73
CA ASP A 213 13.73 12.10 1.61
C ASP A 213 14.40 11.70 0.29
N VAL A 214 13.61 11.22 -0.66
CA VAL A 214 14.07 10.85 -2.00
C VAL A 214 13.30 11.66 -3.03
N THR A 215 13.97 12.61 -3.68
CA THR A 215 13.42 13.34 -4.83
C THR A 215 13.62 12.51 -6.10
N LEU A 216 12.53 12.03 -6.68
CA LEU A 216 12.58 11.09 -7.80
C LEU A 216 13.15 11.70 -9.07
N ASN A 217 12.93 13.01 -9.29
CA ASN A 217 13.47 13.76 -10.43
C ASN A 217 15.01 13.70 -10.52
N ALA A 218 15.70 13.54 -9.39
CA ALA A 218 17.16 13.40 -9.34
C ALA A 218 17.63 11.93 -9.23
N THR A 219 16.70 11.00 -9.00
CA THR A 219 16.99 9.59 -8.71
C THR A 219 16.78 8.70 -9.94
N LEU A 220 15.82 9.06 -10.79
CA LEU A 220 15.52 8.39 -12.04
C LEU A 220 16.36 8.99 -13.18
N PRO A 221 16.74 8.18 -14.19
CA PRO A 221 17.66 8.61 -15.24
C PRO A 221 17.05 9.64 -16.19
N GLU A 222 15.74 9.56 -16.42
CA GLU A 222 15.00 10.39 -17.37
C GLU A 222 13.65 10.80 -16.74
N PRO A 223 13.16 12.03 -16.98
CA PRO A 223 11.82 12.43 -16.56
C PRO A 223 10.74 11.56 -17.21
N THR A 224 9.83 11.02 -16.41
CA THR A 224 8.84 10.04 -16.88
C THR A 224 7.58 10.01 -16.01
N SER A 225 6.51 9.41 -16.52
CA SER A 225 5.38 8.95 -15.69
C SER A 225 5.74 7.63 -15.03
N LEU A 226 5.28 7.43 -13.80
CA LEU A 226 5.62 6.21 -13.07
C LEU A 226 4.51 5.78 -12.11
N GLY A 227 4.60 4.52 -11.69
CA GLY A 227 4.04 4.05 -10.43
C GLY A 227 5.16 3.44 -9.58
N LEU A 228 4.97 3.36 -8.27
CA LEU A 228 5.98 2.90 -7.32
C LEU A 228 5.47 1.72 -6.51
N ASP A 229 6.34 0.75 -6.27
CA ASP A 229 6.18 -0.30 -5.28
C ASP A 229 7.38 -0.28 -4.33
N LEU A 230 7.17 0.35 -3.17
CA LEU A 230 8.15 0.50 -2.11
C LEU A 230 8.06 -0.72 -1.20
N GLN A 231 9.17 -1.39 -0.96
CA GLN A 231 9.24 -2.58 -0.12
C GLN A 231 10.38 -2.44 0.88
N SER A 232 10.14 -2.66 2.16
CA SER A 232 11.18 -2.57 3.18
C SER A 232 11.34 -3.86 3.96
N ASN A 233 12.58 -4.19 4.31
CA ASN A 233 12.88 -5.37 5.12
C ASN A 233 12.56 -5.17 6.61
N ARG A 234 12.19 -3.95 7.02
CA ARG A 234 11.73 -3.58 8.36
C ARG A 234 10.44 -2.76 8.24
N THR A 235 9.81 -2.45 9.36
CA THR A 235 8.70 -1.50 9.35
C THR A 235 9.24 -0.12 9.01
N VAL A 236 8.88 0.38 7.82
CA VAL A 236 9.12 1.75 7.37
C VAL A 236 7.79 2.33 6.92
N LEU A 237 7.50 3.54 7.36
CA LEU A 237 6.37 4.34 6.91
C LEU A 237 6.80 5.17 5.72
N ALA A 238 5.90 5.39 4.76
CA ALA A 238 6.18 6.22 3.60
C ALA A 238 4.99 7.12 3.25
N GLU A 239 5.29 8.32 2.79
CA GLU A 239 4.33 9.25 2.19
C GLU A 239 4.94 9.80 0.89
N ARG A 240 4.07 10.16 -0.06
CA ARG A 240 4.46 10.85 -1.30
C ARG A 240 3.96 12.28 -1.25
N THR A 241 4.79 13.19 -1.74
CA THR A 241 4.40 14.54 -2.17
C THR A 241 4.67 14.73 -3.66
N LEU A 242 3.66 15.18 -4.39
CA LEU A 242 3.74 15.56 -5.80
C LEU A 242 3.41 17.04 -5.92
N ILE A 243 4.37 17.83 -6.41
CA ILE A 243 4.22 19.26 -6.63
C ILE A 243 4.01 19.49 -8.13
N VAL A 244 2.81 19.90 -8.52
CA VAL A 244 2.43 20.15 -9.92
C VAL A 244 2.15 21.63 -10.10
N GLY A 245 3.07 22.34 -10.77
CA GLY A 245 2.99 23.79 -10.87
C GLY A 245 3.02 24.45 -9.49
N ARG A 246 1.87 24.93 -9.02
CA ARG A 246 1.71 25.55 -7.70
C ARG A 246 1.01 24.65 -6.68
N GLU A 247 0.39 23.57 -7.15
CA GLU A 247 -0.41 22.65 -6.34
C GLU A 247 0.47 21.64 -5.61
N LEU A 248 -0.02 21.24 -4.43
CA LEU A 248 0.58 20.22 -3.57
C LEU A 248 -0.41 19.07 -3.45
N MET A 249 -0.02 17.88 -3.94
CA MET A 249 -0.82 16.67 -3.79
C MET A 249 -0.04 15.64 -2.99
N GLY A 250 -0.68 15.04 -1.98
CA GLY A 250 -0.06 14.01 -1.14
C GLY A 250 -0.92 12.76 -1.02
N SER A 251 -0.29 11.67 -0.60
CA SER A 251 -0.99 10.47 -0.13
C SER A 251 -0.04 9.59 0.68
N GLY A 252 -0.60 8.78 1.58
CA GLY A 252 0.08 7.66 2.23
C GLY A 252 0.20 6.41 1.34
N GLY A 253 -0.47 6.39 0.18
CA GLY A 253 -0.43 5.27 -0.77
C GLY A 253 -1.17 4.04 -0.27
N ALA A 254 -1.15 2.97 -1.07
CA ALA A 254 -1.75 1.70 -0.73
C ALA A 254 -0.76 0.81 0.05
N ALA A 255 -1.10 0.39 1.28
CA ALA A 255 -0.27 -0.52 2.07
C ALA A 255 -0.12 -1.92 1.41
N GLU A 256 -1.13 -2.34 0.66
CA GLU A 256 -1.12 -3.57 -0.12
C GLU A 256 -1.99 -3.44 -1.38
N PRO A 257 -1.70 -4.21 -2.44
CA PRO A 257 -2.59 -4.27 -3.59
C PRO A 257 -3.87 -5.05 -3.23
N ALA A 258 -5.00 -4.63 -3.78
CA ALA A 258 -6.31 -5.22 -3.54
C ALA A 258 -7.03 -5.53 -4.86
N ARG A 259 -8.02 -6.43 -4.81
CA ARG A 259 -8.85 -6.78 -5.98
C ARG A 259 -10.02 -5.83 -6.18
N ALA A 260 -10.37 -5.03 -5.19
CA ALA A 260 -11.44 -4.07 -5.26
C ALA A 260 -10.95 -2.71 -4.76
N TRP A 261 -11.35 -1.65 -5.45
CA TRP A 261 -11.07 -0.26 -5.07
C TRP A 261 -12.32 0.58 -5.27
N TYR A 262 -12.62 1.46 -4.31
CA TYR A 262 -13.82 2.29 -4.29
C TYR A 262 -13.46 3.77 -4.15
N PHE A 263 -14.23 4.60 -4.81
CA PHE A 263 -14.03 6.04 -4.94
C PHE A 263 -15.41 6.73 -4.86
N GLY A 264 -15.59 7.60 -3.88
CA GLY A 264 -16.86 8.32 -3.65
C GLY A 264 -17.07 9.50 -4.61
N GLU A 265 -15.98 10.18 -4.98
CA GLU A 265 -15.95 11.31 -5.89
C GLU A 265 -15.42 10.91 -7.27
N GLY A 266 -15.81 11.69 -8.26
CA GLY A 266 -15.40 11.59 -9.64
C GLY A 266 -16.20 12.58 -10.46
N THR A 267 -15.54 13.34 -11.32
CA THR A 267 -16.23 14.26 -12.21
C THR A 267 -15.51 14.48 -13.54
N THR A 268 -16.30 14.53 -14.60
CA THR A 268 -15.86 14.73 -15.98
C THR A 268 -16.69 15.83 -16.65
N ILE A 269 -17.34 16.67 -15.83
CA ILE A 269 -18.01 17.89 -16.28
C ILE A 269 -16.99 18.88 -16.86
N THR A 270 -17.48 19.91 -17.53
CA THR A 270 -16.64 20.87 -18.26
C THR A 270 -15.47 21.40 -17.41
N ASP A 271 -14.31 21.53 -18.05
CA ASP A 271 -13.06 22.01 -17.45
C ASP A 271 -12.54 21.18 -16.27
N THR A 272 -12.92 19.90 -16.15
CA THR A 272 -12.32 18.98 -15.16
C THR A 272 -11.80 17.71 -15.81
N GLN A 273 -10.61 17.27 -15.43
CA GLN A 273 -10.03 16.00 -15.85
C GLN A 273 -9.93 15.05 -14.66
N THR A 274 -10.57 13.89 -14.76
CA THR A 274 -10.40 12.81 -13.78
C THR A 274 -9.60 11.67 -14.41
N VAL A 275 -8.51 11.29 -13.76
CA VAL A 275 -7.69 10.15 -14.17
C VAL A 275 -7.69 9.08 -13.09
N LEU A 276 -7.89 7.83 -13.50
CA LEU A 276 -7.66 6.66 -12.67
C LEU A 276 -6.29 6.09 -13.01
N LEU A 277 -5.47 5.87 -11.99
CA LEU A 277 -4.10 5.40 -12.14
C LEU A 277 -3.99 4.06 -11.44
N VAL A 278 -3.49 3.05 -12.15
CA VAL A 278 -3.47 1.67 -11.66
C VAL A 278 -2.09 1.07 -11.82
N VAL A 279 -1.52 0.56 -10.73
CA VAL A 279 -0.32 -0.27 -10.75
C VAL A 279 -0.75 -1.74 -10.72
N ASN A 280 -0.33 -2.48 -11.73
CA ASN A 280 -0.37 -3.93 -11.73
C ASN A 280 1.01 -4.47 -11.29
N PRO A 281 1.18 -4.86 -10.00
CA PRO A 281 2.44 -5.42 -9.54
C PRO A 281 2.61 -6.90 -9.95
N GLN A 282 1.58 -7.50 -10.56
CA GLN A 282 1.57 -8.91 -10.93
C GLN A 282 2.40 -9.15 -12.20
N ARG A 283 2.89 -10.37 -12.35
CA ARG A 283 3.65 -10.81 -13.54
C ARG A 283 2.75 -11.28 -14.69
N GLN A 284 1.44 -11.21 -14.50
CA GLN A 284 0.44 -11.55 -15.49
C GLN A 284 -0.43 -10.33 -15.79
N GLU A 285 -1.05 -10.33 -16.97
CA GLU A 285 -2.07 -9.35 -17.31
C GLU A 285 -3.24 -9.49 -16.32
N VAL A 286 -3.78 -8.35 -15.90
CA VAL A 286 -4.92 -8.29 -14.99
C VAL A 286 -6.11 -7.72 -15.72
N ALA A 287 -7.15 -8.53 -15.88
CA ALA A 287 -8.44 -8.08 -16.37
C ALA A 287 -9.19 -7.34 -15.26
N ALA A 288 -9.89 -6.27 -15.61
CA ALA A 288 -10.60 -5.44 -14.66
C ALA A 288 -11.96 -4.95 -15.20
N THR A 289 -12.87 -4.69 -14.26
CA THR A 289 -14.19 -4.13 -14.49
C THR A 289 -14.32 -2.84 -13.69
N LEU A 290 -14.64 -1.74 -14.37
CA LEU A 290 -14.96 -0.44 -13.80
C LEU A 290 -16.47 -0.27 -13.80
N THR A 291 -17.07 -0.10 -12.63
CA THR A 291 -18.48 0.27 -12.47
C THR A 291 -18.54 1.71 -12.00
N PHE A 292 -19.07 2.57 -12.86
CA PHE A 292 -19.40 3.97 -12.56
C PHE A 292 -20.80 4.05 -11.99
N TYR A 293 -20.99 4.94 -11.03
CA TYR A 293 -22.27 5.25 -10.40
C TYR A 293 -22.62 6.72 -10.67
N PRO A 294 -23.10 7.07 -11.88
CA PRO A 294 -23.34 8.47 -12.25
C PRO A 294 -24.61 9.01 -11.58
N ASP A 295 -24.58 10.28 -11.23
CA ASP A 295 -25.69 10.94 -10.54
C ASP A 295 -26.99 10.88 -11.34
N GLY A 296 -28.09 10.55 -10.66
CA GLY A 296 -29.43 10.51 -11.25
C GLY A 296 -29.67 9.39 -12.26
N THR A 297 -28.70 8.49 -12.48
CA THR A 297 -28.80 7.41 -13.49
C THR A 297 -28.35 6.06 -12.94
N ALA A 298 -28.62 4.99 -13.69
CA ALA A 298 -28.21 3.64 -13.32
C ALA A 298 -26.69 3.43 -13.52
N PRO A 299 -26.06 2.50 -12.78
CA PRO A 299 -24.64 2.20 -12.92
C PRO A 299 -24.24 1.78 -14.34
N ILE A 300 -23.06 2.20 -14.77
CA ILE A 300 -22.49 1.91 -16.09
C ILE A 300 -21.20 1.12 -15.91
N THR A 301 -21.01 0.04 -16.68
CA THR A 301 -19.82 -0.82 -16.56
C THR A 301 -18.94 -0.75 -17.81
N ARG A 302 -17.61 -0.72 -17.60
CA ARG A 302 -16.56 -0.82 -18.62
C ARG A 302 -15.57 -1.91 -18.22
N THR A 303 -15.00 -2.62 -19.19
CA THR A 303 -13.93 -3.60 -18.95
C THR A 303 -12.62 -3.09 -19.53
N THR A 304 -11.51 -3.44 -18.89
CA THR A 304 -10.16 -3.08 -19.34
C THR A 304 -9.15 -4.14 -18.89
N THR A 305 -7.91 -4.05 -19.37
CA THR A 305 -6.80 -4.89 -18.91
C THR A 305 -5.60 -4.03 -18.52
N PHE A 306 -4.79 -4.55 -17.60
CA PHE A 306 -3.54 -3.92 -17.16
C PHE A 306 -2.39 -4.87 -17.44
N ALA A 307 -1.40 -4.40 -18.20
CA ALA A 307 -0.23 -5.19 -18.56
C ALA A 307 0.54 -5.64 -17.30
N PRO A 308 1.26 -6.79 -17.34
CA PRO A 308 2.13 -7.21 -16.25
C PRO A 308 3.10 -6.11 -15.83
N ARG A 309 3.39 -6.03 -14.52
CA ARG A 309 4.49 -5.21 -13.97
C ARG A 309 4.51 -3.80 -14.55
N SER A 310 3.36 -3.16 -14.56
CA SER A 310 3.16 -1.89 -15.25
C SER A 310 2.29 -0.94 -14.46
N ARG A 311 2.32 0.32 -14.87
CA ARG A 311 1.41 1.36 -14.42
C ARG A 311 0.61 1.87 -15.60
N SER A 312 -0.71 1.95 -15.44
CA SER A 312 -1.67 2.42 -16.45
C SER A 312 -2.30 3.75 -16.02
N THR A 313 -2.61 4.61 -17.01
CA THR A 313 -3.42 5.84 -16.83
C THR A 313 -4.69 5.68 -17.63
N LEU A 314 -5.85 5.90 -17.01
CA LEU A 314 -7.15 5.88 -17.66
C LEU A 314 -7.78 7.26 -17.49
N LEU A 315 -7.94 7.99 -18.60
CA LEU A 315 -8.67 9.25 -18.61
C LEU A 315 -10.18 8.96 -18.55
N LEU A 316 -10.79 9.18 -17.39
CA LEU A 316 -12.20 8.81 -17.17
C LEU A 316 -13.16 9.65 -17.99
N ASN A 317 -12.75 10.86 -18.42
CA ASN A 317 -13.51 11.71 -19.34
C ASN A 317 -13.87 10.99 -20.65
N GLU A 318 -13.00 10.10 -21.14
CA GLU A 318 -13.26 9.33 -22.37
C GLU A 318 -14.24 8.18 -22.15
N LEU A 319 -14.31 7.65 -20.91
CA LEU A 319 -15.15 6.50 -20.57
C LEU A 319 -16.56 6.90 -20.16
N LEU A 320 -16.69 8.08 -19.55
CA LEU A 320 -17.93 8.66 -19.06
C LEU A 320 -17.85 10.21 -19.15
N PRO A 321 -18.13 10.80 -20.33
CA PRO A 321 -18.07 12.25 -20.51
C PRO A 321 -19.25 12.96 -19.81
N ASP A 322 -19.01 14.20 -19.38
CA ASP A 322 -20.02 15.13 -18.84
C ASP A 322 -20.84 14.53 -17.68
N ALA A 323 -20.14 13.96 -16.71
CA ALA A 323 -20.76 13.26 -15.61
C ALA A 323 -20.12 13.55 -14.26
N GLN A 324 -20.88 13.21 -13.23
CA GLN A 324 -20.53 13.28 -11.83
C GLN A 324 -20.86 11.91 -11.25
N PHE A 325 -19.90 11.22 -10.62
CA PHE A 325 -20.02 9.80 -10.35
C PHE A 325 -19.18 9.30 -9.18
N GLY A 326 -19.58 8.16 -8.60
CA GLY A 326 -18.70 7.30 -7.83
C GLY A 326 -18.12 6.20 -8.72
N LEU A 327 -17.04 5.55 -8.28
CA LEU A 327 -16.37 4.51 -9.07
C LEU A 327 -16.02 3.30 -8.20
N LYS A 328 -16.23 2.11 -8.77
CA LYS A 328 -15.74 0.83 -8.26
C LYS A 328 -14.89 0.15 -9.32
N LEU A 329 -13.68 -0.23 -8.96
CA LEU A 329 -12.79 -1.08 -9.75
C LEU A 329 -12.78 -2.48 -9.15
N VAL A 330 -12.98 -3.51 -9.97
CA VAL A 330 -12.79 -4.93 -9.60
C VAL A 330 -11.79 -5.57 -10.56
N ALA A 331 -10.70 -6.10 -10.03
CA ALA A 331 -9.60 -6.69 -10.77
C ALA A 331 -9.49 -8.21 -10.55
N SER A 332 -9.09 -8.95 -11.59
CA SER A 332 -8.93 -10.40 -11.54
C SER A 332 -7.80 -10.82 -10.60
N GLN A 333 -6.81 -9.96 -10.37
CA GLN A 333 -5.73 -10.10 -9.39
C GLN A 333 -5.51 -8.78 -8.63
N PRO A 334 -4.81 -8.79 -7.48
CA PRO A 334 -4.56 -7.57 -6.71
C PRO A 334 -3.77 -6.50 -7.48
N VAL A 335 -4.29 -5.28 -7.52
CA VAL A 335 -3.67 -4.06 -8.09
C VAL A 335 -3.68 -2.95 -7.05
N ALA A 336 -2.96 -1.86 -7.26
CA ALA A 336 -3.13 -0.62 -6.48
C ALA A 336 -3.75 0.46 -7.36
N ALA A 337 -4.67 1.25 -6.81
CA ALA A 337 -5.37 2.29 -7.57
C ALA A 337 -5.42 3.62 -6.81
N GLU A 338 -5.12 4.70 -7.54
CA GLU A 338 -5.29 6.07 -7.09
C GLU A 338 -6.11 6.85 -8.12
N ARG A 339 -6.74 7.94 -7.68
CA ARG A 339 -7.50 8.87 -8.54
C ARG A 339 -6.96 10.27 -8.35
N SER A 340 -6.68 10.95 -9.46
CA SER A 340 -6.39 12.39 -9.49
C SER A 340 -7.50 13.13 -10.22
N VAL A 341 -7.88 14.29 -9.69
CA VAL A 341 -8.84 15.22 -10.31
C VAL A 341 -8.14 16.56 -10.49
N PHE A 342 -8.18 17.09 -11.70
CA PHE A 342 -7.60 18.38 -12.07
C PHE A 342 -8.71 19.32 -12.54
N PHE A 343 -8.85 20.46 -11.88
CA PHE A 343 -9.85 21.47 -12.20
C PHE A 343 -9.28 22.56 -13.12
N GLY A 344 -10.15 23.19 -13.91
CA GLY A 344 -9.78 24.28 -14.81
C GLY A 344 -9.26 25.54 -14.11
N SER A 345 -9.53 25.67 -12.80
CA SER A 345 -8.92 26.71 -11.95
C SER A 345 -7.42 26.51 -11.73
N GLY A 346 -6.90 25.32 -12.03
CA GLY A 346 -5.53 24.90 -11.71
C GLY A 346 -5.45 24.05 -10.44
N ALA A 347 -6.49 24.05 -9.60
CA ALA A 347 -6.55 23.21 -8.42
C ALA A 347 -6.54 21.72 -8.79
N ALA A 348 -5.95 20.88 -7.94
CA ALA A 348 -5.96 19.44 -8.14
C ALA A 348 -5.96 18.71 -6.79
N HIS A 349 -6.51 17.51 -6.77
CA HIS A 349 -6.39 16.62 -5.62
C HIS A 349 -6.19 15.17 -6.06
N LEU A 350 -5.68 14.37 -5.14
CA LEU A 350 -5.30 12.98 -5.34
C LEU A 350 -5.72 12.16 -4.12
N ILE A 351 -6.18 10.94 -4.35
CA ILE A 351 -6.56 10.02 -3.28
C ILE A 351 -6.18 8.58 -3.64
N THR A 352 -5.75 7.81 -2.65
CA THR A 352 -5.70 6.34 -2.76
C THR A 352 -7.09 5.76 -2.54
N GLY A 353 -7.52 4.86 -3.43
CA GLY A 353 -8.87 4.29 -3.34
C GLY A 353 -9.10 3.55 -2.01
N VAL A 354 -10.36 3.38 -1.65
CA VAL A 354 -10.75 2.55 -0.51
C VAL A 354 -10.71 1.08 -0.94
N ALA A 355 -9.86 0.25 -0.33
CA ALA A 355 -9.80 -1.19 -0.62
C ALA A 355 -10.91 -1.98 0.11
N ASP A 356 -11.18 -1.60 1.36
CA ASP A 356 -12.16 -2.22 2.24
C ASP A 356 -13.24 -1.21 2.63
N LEU A 357 -14.50 -1.55 2.34
CA LEU A 357 -15.65 -0.75 2.78
C LEU A 357 -15.79 -0.83 4.30
N SER A 358 -16.20 0.26 4.94
CA SER A 358 -16.40 0.31 6.39
C SER A 358 -17.80 0.81 6.75
N ARG A 359 -18.28 0.37 7.92
CA ARG A 359 -19.51 0.88 8.55
C ARG A 359 -19.25 2.19 9.30
N HIS A 360 -17.99 2.52 9.57
CA HIS A 360 -17.60 3.68 10.33
C HIS A 360 -16.51 4.42 9.56
N TRP A 361 -16.65 5.74 9.45
CA TRP A 361 -15.68 6.61 8.80
C TRP A 361 -15.55 7.89 9.60
N SER A 362 -14.33 8.24 9.97
CA SER A 362 -14.02 9.42 10.77
C SER A 362 -13.09 10.37 10.00
N PHE A 363 -13.35 11.66 10.13
CA PHE A 363 -12.58 12.75 9.54
C PHE A 363 -12.32 13.77 10.65
N ALA A 364 -11.06 14.10 10.90
CA ALA A 364 -10.65 15.10 11.87
C ALA A 364 -10.55 16.52 11.27
N GLU A 365 -10.44 16.61 9.94
CA GLU A 365 -10.44 17.86 9.17
C GLU A 365 -11.80 18.12 8.50
N GLY A 366 -12.15 19.40 8.47
CA GLY A 366 -13.39 19.94 7.94
C GLY A 366 -13.55 21.40 8.32
N SER A 367 -13.91 22.24 7.35
CA SER A 367 -14.27 23.62 7.61
C SER A 367 -15.32 24.13 6.62
N THR A 368 -16.22 24.97 7.14
CA THR A 368 -17.19 25.76 6.37
C THR A 368 -17.03 27.26 6.61
N THR A 369 -15.93 27.67 7.23
CA THR A 369 -15.52 29.07 7.35
C THR A 369 -15.27 29.67 5.96
N GLU A 370 -15.24 31.00 5.89
CA GLU A 370 -14.97 31.70 4.63
C GLU A 370 -13.73 31.13 3.90
N GLY A 371 -13.88 30.90 2.59
CA GLY A 371 -12.84 30.33 1.73
C GLY A 371 -12.84 28.79 1.65
N PHE A 372 -13.54 28.07 2.54
CA PHE A 372 -13.58 26.61 2.52
C PHE A 372 -14.94 26.06 2.09
N THR A 373 -14.90 25.07 1.19
CA THR A 373 -16.05 24.22 0.87
C THR A 373 -15.71 22.78 1.19
N THR A 374 -16.35 22.22 2.20
CA THR A 374 -16.19 20.80 2.57
C THR A 374 -17.33 19.98 1.97
N THR A 375 -16.99 18.94 1.20
CA THR A 375 -17.96 18.02 0.61
C THR A 375 -17.65 16.59 1.00
N LEU A 376 -18.65 15.89 1.52
CA LEU A 376 -18.58 14.46 1.85
C LEU A 376 -19.21 13.65 0.70
N HIS A 377 -18.46 12.68 0.20
CA HIS A 377 -18.88 11.76 -0.85
C HIS A 377 -18.98 10.35 -0.28
N LEU A 378 -20.18 9.77 -0.37
CA LEU A 378 -20.48 8.43 0.13
C LEU A 378 -20.89 7.53 -1.03
N LEU A 379 -20.19 6.42 -1.24
CA LEU A 379 -20.56 5.42 -2.24
C LEU A 379 -21.27 4.24 -1.60
N ASN A 380 -22.51 3.99 -2.03
CA ASN A 380 -23.25 2.77 -1.73
C ASN A 380 -23.18 1.81 -2.93
N PRO A 381 -22.29 0.80 -2.93
CA PRO A 381 -22.18 -0.16 -4.03
C PRO A 381 -23.20 -1.30 -3.93
N TRP A 382 -24.14 -1.27 -3.00
CA TRP A 382 -25.09 -2.35 -2.74
C TRP A 382 -26.43 -2.14 -3.44
N PRO A 383 -27.14 -3.23 -3.81
CA PRO A 383 -28.49 -3.15 -4.36
C PRO A 383 -29.57 -2.82 -3.32
N GLN A 384 -29.19 -2.48 -2.09
CA GLN A 384 -30.10 -2.05 -1.03
C GLN A 384 -29.80 -0.61 -0.61
N GLN A 385 -30.83 0.11 -0.16
CA GLN A 385 -30.65 1.38 0.52
C GLN A 385 -29.86 1.17 1.82
N VAL A 386 -28.98 2.11 2.14
CA VAL A 386 -28.20 2.12 3.38
C VAL A 386 -28.53 3.37 4.18
N ALA A 387 -29.04 3.21 5.40
CA ALA A 387 -29.19 4.34 6.32
C ALA A 387 -27.83 4.67 6.96
N ILE A 388 -27.56 5.97 7.12
CA ILE A 388 -26.37 6.48 7.78
C ILE A 388 -26.73 7.57 8.79
N SER A 389 -25.92 7.68 9.83
CA SER A 389 -25.90 8.78 10.78
C SER A 389 -24.58 9.55 10.60
N LEU A 390 -24.68 10.85 10.38
CA LEU A 390 -23.55 11.78 10.35
C LEU A 390 -23.53 12.56 11.67
N GLN A 391 -22.41 12.51 12.38
CA GLN A 391 -22.13 13.36 13.54
C GLN A 391 -21.06 14.37 13.17
N ILE A 392 -21.29 15.65 13.48
CA ILE A 392 -20.36 16.76 13.28
C ILE A 392 -20.01 17.30 14.67
N MET A 393 -18.72 17.45 14.96
CA MET A 393 -18.18 17.86 16.26
C MET A 393 -17.35 19.13 16.10
N SER A 394 -17.67 20.18 16.85
CA SER A 394 -16.91 21.43 16.89
C SER A 394 -15.83 21.42 17.97
N GLU A 395 -14.98 22.46 17.99
CA GLU A 395 -13.92 22.61 19.00
C GLU A 395 -14.45 22.83 20.43
N ASP A 396 -15.63 23.44 20.58
CA ASP A 396 -16.24 23.73 21.88
C ASP A 396 -16.97 22.51 22.50
N GLY A 397 -16.93 21.35 21.84
CA GLY A 397 -17.60 20.12 22.26
C GLY A 397 -19.08 20.06 21.88
N THR A 398 -19.60 21.05 21.13
CA THR A 398 -20.95 20.97 20.56
C THR A 398 -20.97 19.91 19.44
N SER A 399 -22.06 19.16 19.36
CA SER A 399 -22.25 18.12 18.35
C SER A 399 -23.59 18.27 17.63
N LEU A 400 -23.59 18.06 16.32
CA LEU A 400 -24.77 17.97 15.48
C LEU A 400 -24.89 16.56 14.91
N SER A 401 -26.08 15.96 14.98
CA SER A 401 -26.37 14.70 14.30
C SER A 401 -27.44 14.84 13.23
N ARG A 402 -27.22 14.17 12.10
CA ARG A 402 -28.14 14.08 10.96
C ARG A 402 -28.23 12.64 10.48
N ARG A 403 -29.39 12.25 9.94
CA ARG A 403 -29.60 10.93 9.33
C ARG A 403 -29.89 11.10 7.86
N TYR A 404 -29.31 10.22 7.05
CA TYR A 404 -29.51 10.18 5.62
C TYR A 404 -29.77 8.74 5.16
N ALA A 405 -30.33 8.60 3.97
CA ALA A 405 -30.57 7.30 3.34
C ALA A 405 -29.92 7.31 1.95
N LEU A 406 -28.90 6.47 1.78
CA LEU A 406 -28.16 6.33 0.53
C LEU A 406 -28.93 5.36 -0.36
N ALA A 407 -29.31 5.80 -1.56
CA ALA A 407 -30.03 4.95 -2.51
C ALA A 407 -29.17 3.73 -2.93
N PRO A 408 -29.79 2.61 -3.34
CA PRO A 408 -29.07 1.47 -3.91
C PRO A 408 -28.15 1.88 -5.06
N GLU A 409 -26.97 1.25 -5.16
CA GLU A 409 -26.04 1.36 -6.28
C GLU A 409 -25.88 2.80 -6.77
N SER A 410 -25.51 3.69 -5.84
CA SER A 410 -25.42 5.12 -6.10
C SER A 410 -24.35 5.76 -5.23
N ARG A 411 -23.87 6.93 -5.65
CA ARG A 411 -23.18 7.84 -4.74
C ARG A 411 -24.17 8.83 -4.12
N PHE A 412 -23.82 9.34 -2.96
CA PHE A 412 -24.52 10.39 -2.23
C PHE A 412 -23.50 11.48 -1.88
N VAL A 413 -23.83 12.72 -2.22
CA VAL A 413 -22.95 13.89 -2.05
C VAL A 413 -23.60 14.86 -1.08
N LEU A 414 -22.85 15.31 -0.09
CA LEU A 414 -23.30 16.30 0.89
C LEU A 414 -22.28 17.44 0.96
N THR A 415 -22.69 18.65 0.61
CA THR A 415 -21.93 19.87 0.85
C THR A 415 -22.20 20.34 2.28
N LEU A 416 -21.17 20.33 3.14
CA LEU A 416 -21.33 20.59 4.57
C LEU A 416 -21.63 22.06 4.87
N ASN A 417 -21.29 22.99 3.97
CA ASN A 417 -21.60 24.41 4.09
C ASN A 417 -23.12 24.66 4.19
N ASP A 418 -23.94 23.81 3.56
CA ASP A 418 -25.40 23.88 3.64
C ASP A 418 -25.97 23.30 4.95
N VAL A 419 -25.13 22.60 5.73
CA VAL A 419 -25.50 21.89 6.97
C VAL A 419 -25.07 22.66 8.21
N VAL A 420 -23.83 23.14 8.22
CA VAL A 420 -23.21 23.92 9.31
C VAL A 420 -22.47 25.12 8.72
N PRO A 421 -22.97 26.36 8.86
CA PRO A 421 -22.26 27.53 8.34
C PRO A 421 -21.16 28.00 9.29
N ASP A 422 -20.04 28.48 8.74
CA ASP A 422 -18.96 29.18 9.45
C ASP A 422 -18.36 28.41 10.64
N LEU A 423 -18.00 27.15 10.41
CA LEU A 423 -17.55 26.25 11.48
C LEU A 423 -16.38 25.36 11.04
N PRO A 424 -15.28 25.32 11.81
CA PRO A 424 -14.32 24.22 11.78
C PRO A 424 -14.86 23.01 12.56
N PHE A 425 -14.77 21.79 12.00
CA PHE A 425 -15.34 20.59 12.61
C PHE A 425 -14.60 19.30 12.25
N ALA A 426 -14.77 18.30 13.11
CA ALA A 426 -14.58 16.89 12.75
C ALA A 426 -15.94 16.25 12.41
N MET A 427 -15.94 15.16 11.66
CA MET A 427 -17.16 14.42 11.36
C MET A 427 -16.98 12.90 11.41
N GLU A 428 -18.04 12.22 11.81
CA GLU A 428 -18.13 10.77 11.89
C GLU A 428 -19.37 10.27 11.14
N VAL A 429 -19.19 9.27 10.28
CA VAL A 429 -20.25 8.60 9.53
C VAL A 429 -20.41 7.18 10.05
N GLN A 430 -21.59 6.86 10.58
CA GLN A 430 -21.98 5.51 10.96
C GLN A 430 -23.04 4.98 9.98
N ALA A 431 -22.72 3.90 9.28
CA ALA A 431 -23.58 3.26 8.29
C ALA A 431 -24.10 1.88 8.74
N GLU A 432 -25.31 1.54 8.33
CA GLU A 432 -25.92 0.22 8.59
C GLU A 432 -25.33 -0.91 7.74
N ARG A 433 -24.55 -0.59 6.70
CA ARG A 433 -23.78 -1.53 5.87
C ARG A 433 -22.44 -0.88 5.49
N PRO A 434 -21.39 -1.65 5.20
CA PRO A 434 -20.11 -1.09 4.79
C PRO A 434 -20.25 -0.24 3.51
N ILE A 435 -19.81 1.00 3.53
CA ILE A 435 -19.78 1.91 2.37
C ILE A 435 -18.36 2.45 2.18
N ALA A 436 -18.09 3.16 1.09
CA ALA A 436 -16.88 3.98 0.98
C ALA A 436 -17.24 5.43 1.29
N ALA A 437 -16.36 6.14 2.00
CA ALA A 437 -16.52 7.55 2.32
C ALA A 437 -15.21 8.29 2.09
N GLU A 438 -15.30 9.42 1.40
CA GLU A 438 -14.17 10.34 1.21
C GLU A 438 -14.66 11.79 1.32
N ARG A 439 -13.75 12.68 1.69
CA ARG A 439 -13.98 14.12 1.79
C ARG A 439 -13.17 14.81 0.70
N THR A 440 -13.77 15.79 0.04
CA THR A 440 -13.04 16.83 -0.70
C THR A 440 -13.15 18.16 0.03
N LEU A 441 -12.04 18.88 0.08
CA LEU A 441 -11.96 20.25 0.57
C LEU A 441 -11.55 21.14 -0.60
N LEU A 442 -12.36 22.15 -0.92
CA LEU A 442 -11.93 23.26 -1.77
C LEU A 442 -11.50 24.41 -0.87
N ILE A 443 -10.37 25.03 -1.19
CA ILE A 443 -9.72 26.07 -0.40
C ILE A 443 -9.65 27.35 -1.24
N GLU A 444 -9.75 28.50 -0.57
CA GLU A 444 -9.74 29.83 -1.18
C GLU A 444 -10.71 29.95 -2.38
N ASN A 445 -11.92 29.39 -2.22
CA ASN A 445 -12.95 29.34 -3.26
C ASN A 445 -12.53 28.56 -4.53
N GLY A 446 -11.78 27.47 -4.36
CA GLY A 446 -11.44 26.54 -5.43
C GLY A 446 -10.14 26.85 -6.16
N THR A 447 -9.27 27.69 -5.57
CA THR A 447 -7.91 27.91 -6.07
C THR A 447 -6.93 26.84 -5.62
N ALA A 448 -7.29 26.02 -4.63
CA ALA A 448 -6.61 24.78 -4.26
C ALA A 448 -7.66 23.75 -3.83
N ALA A 449 -7.29 22.47 -3.86
CA ALA A 449 -8.17 21.39 -3.46
C ALA A 449 -7.40 20.29 -2.72
N SER A 450 -8.10 19.56 -1.87
CA SER A 450 -7.57 18.35 -1.25
C SER A 450 -8.64 17.29 -1.12
N ALA A 451 -8.23 16.03 -1.02
CA ALA A 451 -9.15 14.91 -0.84
C ALA A 451 -8.51 13.81 0.00
N THR A 452 -9.33 13.11 0.80
CA THR A 452 -8.88 11.95 1.57
C THR A 452 -10.04 11.02 1.88
N ALA A 453 -9.72 9.73 2.05
CA ALA A 453 -10.65 8.77 2.60
C ALA A 453 -10.78 9.00 4.12
N GLY A 454 -11.93 8.64 4.68
CA GLY A 454 -12.07 8.67 6.13
C GLY A 454 -11.17 7.62 6.79
N ALA A 455 -10.83 7.81 8.06
CA ALA A 455 -10.27 6.75 8.88
C ALA A 455 -11.37 5.74 9.24
N PRO A 456 -11.22 4.43 8.96
CA PRO A 456 -12.24 3.45 9.31
C PRO A 456 -12.24 3.10 10.80
N GLU A 457 -11.16 3.40 11.52
CA GLU A 457 -10.97 3.10 12.93
C GLU A 457 -10.17 4.21 13.63
N ALA A 458 -10.44 4.41 14.93
CA ALA A 458 -9.64 5.25 15.80
C ALA A 458 -8.41 4.48 16.33
N ALA A 459 -7.33 5.19 16.64
CA ALA A 459 -6.09 4.62 17.17
C ALA A 459 -5.48 5.49 18.27
N THR A 460 -4.64 4.86 19.10
CA THR A 460 -3.87 5.52 20.17
C THR A 460 -2.59 6.16 19.66
N ARG A 461 -2.15 5.83 18.44
CA ARG A 461 -0.95 6.41 17.84
C ARG A 461 -1.11 6.66 16.35
N TRP A 462 -0.82 7.87 15.90
CA TRP A 462 -0.88 8.30 14.50
C TRP A 462 0.46 8.90 14.09
N THR A 463 1.02 8.49 12.94
CA THR A 463 2.28 9.02 12.43
C THR A 463 2.09 9.70 11.07
N PHE A 464 2.63 10.91 10.96
CA PHE A 464 2.72 11.74 9.76
C PHE A 464 4.21 11.86 9.41
N VAL A 465 4.60 11.36 8.26
CA VAL A 465 5.99 11.20 7.84
C VAL A 465 6.51 12.47 7.17
N GLU A 466 5.74 13.04 6.26
CA GLU A 466 5.98 14.32 5.59
C GLU A 466 5.55 15.51 6.47
N GLY A 467 6.17 16.66 6.25
CA GLY A 467 5.93 17.87 7.03
C GLY A 467 7.10 18.85 6.98
N SER A 468 6.78 20.13 7.12
CA SER A 468 7.71 21.26 7.18
C SER A 468 6.98 22.47 7.74
N THR A 469 7.62 23.19 8.66
CA THR A 469 7.18 24.49 9.16
C THR A 469 8.02 25.65 8.64
N ALA A 470 9.02 25.36 7.80
CA ALA A 470 9.76 26.37 7.07
C ALA A 470 8.87 27.04 6.00
N ALA A 471 8.95 28.36 5.91
CA ALA A 471 8.18 29.13 4.94
C ALA A 471 8.38 28.61 3.50
N PRO A 472 7.31 28.54 2.68
CA PRO A 472 5.96 29.06 2.92
C PRO A 472 4.96 28.04 3.50
N ALA A 473 5.43 26.93 4.09
CA ALA A 473 4.53 25.88 4.56
C ALA A 473 3.86 26.24 5.90
N GLU A 474 2.55 26.03 5.97
CA GLU A 474 1.73 26.09 7.18
C GLU A 474 1.13 24.71 7.43
N GLU A 475 1.55 24.07 8.51
CA GLU A 475 1.18 22.70 8.85
C GLU A 475 0.32 22.65 10.12
N PHE A 476 -0.77 21.88 10.05
CA PHE A 476 -1.73 21.69 11.12
C PHE A 476 -1.97 20.21 11.34
N LEU A 477 -2.03 19.80 12.61
CA LEU A 477 -2.56 18.50 13.01
C LEU A 477 -3.99 18.69 13.50
N LEU A 478 -4.88 17.83 13.02
CA LEU A 478 -6.31 17.90 13.32
C LEU A 478 -6.70 16.60 14.00
N ILE A 479 -7.22 16.71 15.23
CA ILE A 479 -7.53 15.58 16.09
C ILE A 479 -9.04 15.56 16.35
N SER A 480 -9.66 14.40 16.16
CA SER A 480 -11.06 14.14 16.49
C SER A 480 -11.15 13.23 17.71
N ASN A 481 -11.88 13.67 18.74
CA ASN A 481 -12.17 12.90 19.93
C ASN A 481 -13.66 12.57 20.02
N ALA A 482 -14.05 11.41 19.50
CA ALA A 482 -15.41 10.88 19.63
C ALA A 482 -15.70 10.27 21.03
N ASN A 483 -14.72 10.26 21.95
CA ASN A 483 -14.97 9.84 23.32
C ASN A 483 -15.77 10.91 24.07
N ARG A 484 -16.53 10.49 25.08
CA ARG A 484 -17.27 11.43 25.95
C ARG A 484 -16.37 12.20 26.91
N ASP A 485 -15.26 11.59 27.30
CA ASP A 485 -14.28 12.20 28.19
C ASP A 485 -13.21 12.92 27.38
N ALA A 486 -12.54 13.88 28.00
CA ALA A 486 -11.33 14.47 27.45
C ALA A 486 -10.23 13.39 27.27
N VAL A 487 -9.37 13.63 26.28
CA VAL A 487 -8.24 12.75 25.95
C VAL A 487 -6.97 13.59 26.03
N ASP A 488 -5.96 13.06 26.71
CA ASP A 488 -4.64 13.66 26.76
C ASP A 488 -3.78 13.09 25.64
N LEU A 489 -3.03 13.96 24.95
CA LEU A 489 -2.15 13.55 23.87
C LEU A 489 -0.77 14.20 23.97
N ALA A 490 0.23 13.45 23.51
CA ALA A 490 1.58 13.93 23.29
C ALA A 490 1.86 13.91 21.78
N VAL A 491 2.32 15.04 21.25
CA VAL A 491 2.84 15.12 19.88
C VAL A 491 4.35 15.13 19.94
N THR A 492 4.97 14.12 19.36
CA THR A 492 6.43 14.00 19.22
C THR A 492 6.83 14.40 17.80
N TYR A 493 7.67 15.42 17.68
CA TYR A 493 8.23 15.88 16.42
C TYR A 493 9.63 15.32 16.24
N VAL A 494 9.85 14.56 15.17
CA VAL A 494 11.19 14.16 14.71
C VAL A 494 11.61 15.14 13.62
N LEU A 495 12.66 15.90 13.90
CA LEU A 495 13.17 16.99 13.08
C LEU A 495 14.46 16.56 12.38
N SER A 496 15.12 17.49 11.69
CA SER A 496 16.41 17.25 11.02
C SER A 496 17.43 16.57 11.94
N GLU A 497 18.21 15.64 11.38
CA GLU A 497 19.24 14.85 12.08
C GLU A 497 18.71 13.99 13.25
N GLY A 498 17.40 13.73 13.29
CA GLY A 498 16.77 12.91 14.33
C GLY A 498 16.58 13.62 15.66
N ARG A 499 16.67 14.96 15.69
CA ARG A 499 16.35 15.76 16.86
C ARG A 499 14.87 15.60 17.21
N ILE A 500 14.57 15.37 18.49
CA ILE A 500 13.21 15.11 18.96
C ILE A 500 12.73 16.26 19.84
N GLU A 501 11.53 16.76 19.57
CA GLU A 501 10.78 17.64 20.46
C GLU A 501 9.43 17.03 20.78
N GLN A 502 8.85 17.39 21.93
CA GLN A 502 7.53 16.92 22.33
C GLN A 502 6.68 18.08 22.86
N ARG A 503 5.37 18.02 22.58
CA ARG A 503 4.35 18.93 23.12
C ARG A 503 3.18 18.10 23.67
N SER A 504 2.53 18.61 24.70
CA SER A 504 1.36 17.97 25.31
C SER A 504 0.14 18.83 25.06
N HIS A 505 -0.97 18.19 24.70
CA HIS A 505 -2.25 18.83 24.46
C HIS A 505 -3.36 17.99 25.10
N THR A 506 -4.52 18.61 25.30
CA THR A 506 -5.73 17.94 25.77
C THR A 506 -6.87 18.31 24.83
N ILE A 507 -7.62 17.31 24.38
CA ILE A 507 -8.81 17.50 23.56
C ILE A 507 -10.07 17.19 24.39
N PRO A 508 -11.05 18.10 24.49
CA PRO A 508 -12.32 17.81 25.17
C PRO A 508 -13.05 16.60 24.57
N GLY A 509 -14.01 16.04 25.32
CA GLY A 509 -14.88 14.99 24.80
C GLY A 509 -15.85 15.51 23.74
N MET A 510 -16.16 14.68 22.75
CA MET A 510 -17.06 15.01 21.63
C MET A 510 -16.65 16.28 20.87
N ALA A 511 -15.35 16.49 20.74
CA ALA A 511 -14.77 17.71 20.19
C ALA A 511 -13.69 17.41 19.15
N ARG A 512 -13.26 18.46 18.43
CA ARG A 512 -12.04 18.45 17.63
C ARG A 512 -10.98 19.43 18.17
N LEU A 513 -9.72 19.22 17.82
CA LEU A 513 -8.60 20.10 18.15
C LEU A 513 -7.74 20.35 16.91
N THR A 514 -7.31 21.59 16.69
CA THR A 514 -6.33 21.96 15.66
C THR A 514 -5.09 22.43 16.37
N ILE A 515 -3.97 21.79 16.04
CA ILE A 515 -2.66 22.10 16.57
C ILE A 515 -1.85 22.73 15.43
N SER A 516 -1.40 23.96 15.62
CA SER A 516 -0.47 24.60 14.68
C SER A 516 0.93 24.04 14.89
N VAL A 517 1.43 23.28 13.93
CA VAL A 517 2.78 22.70 14.00
C VAL A 517 3.83 23.80 13.88
N ASN A 518 3.57 24.86 13.10
CA ASN A 518 4.45 26.03 13.01
C ASN A 518 4.62 26.75 14.36
N ALA A 519 3.58 26.77 15.20
CA ALA A 519 3.68 27.33 16.55
C ALA A 519 4.45 26.39 17.50
N ASP A 520 4.24 25.08 17.38
CA ASP A 520 4.90 24.08 18.22
C ASP A 520 6.40 23.98 17.90
N VAL A 521 6.79 23.95 16.62
CA VAL A 521 8.18 23.82 16.14
C VAL A 521 8.45 24.76 14.96
N PRO A 522 8.83 26.03 15.18
CA PRO A 522 8.99 27.02 14.11
C PRO A 522 10.22 26.76 13.22
N ASP A 523 10.12 27.16 11.96
CA ASP A 523 11.21 27.20 10.97
C ASP A 523 11.96 25.87 10.76
N GLN A 524 11.24 24.74 10.79
CA GLN A 524 11.80 23.41 10.58
C GLN A 524 11.56 22.94 9.13
N PRO A 525 12.61 22.65 8.33
CA PRO A 525 12.44 22.17 6.96
C PRO A 525 12.02 20.70 6.87
N ILE A 526 12.15 19.96 7.98
CA ILE A 526 11.79 18.54 8.09
C ILE A 526 11.01 18.37 9.39
N VAL A 527 9.78 17.90 9.28
CA VAL A 527 8.94 17.51 10.40
C VAL A 527 8.31 16.16 10.11
N THR A 528 8.49 15.21 11.03
CA THR A 528 7.67 14.01 11.16
C THR A 528 6.94 14.12 12.49
N ALA A 529 5.61 14.08 12.47
CA ALA A 529 4.80 14.21 13.68
C ALA A 529 4.22 12.85 14.10
N ILE A 530 4.34 12.52 15.39
CA ILE A 530 3.79 11.30 15.98
C ILE A 530 2.85 11.73 17.10
N VAL A 531 1.55 11.57 16.88
CA VAL A 531 0.52 11.80 17.90
C VAL A 531 0.35 10.51 18.70
N THR A 532 0.49 10.58 20.02
CA THR A 532 0.21 9.48 20.95
C THR A 532 -0.85 9.94 21.94
N ALA A 533 -1.97 9.25 22.02
CA ALA A 533 -3.11 9.57 22.87
C ALA A 533 -3.35 8.46 23.90
N ASP A 534 -3.85 8.81 25.08
CA ASP A 534 -4.17 7.85 26.14
C ASP A 534 -5.46 7.04 25.86
N ARG A 535 -6.26 7.46 24.89
CA ARG A 535 -7.43 6.76 24.34
C ARG A 535 -7.48 6.89 22.83
N PRO A 536 -8.19 5.98 22.12
CA PRO A 536 -8.31 6.06 20.66
C PRO A 536 -8.94 7.39 20.20
N VAL A 537 -8.25 8.04 19.27
CA VAL A 537 -8.68 9.25 18.54
C VAL A 537 -8.45 9.05 17.04
N VAL A 538 -8.89 9.99 16.21
CA VAL A 538 -8.52 10.05 14.79
C VAL A 538 -7.71 11.31 14.55
N ALA A 539 -6.65 11.20 13.73
CA ALA A 539 -5.80 12.33 13.40
C ALA A 539 -5.61 12.47 11.88
N GLU A 540 -5.71 13.70 11.39
CA GLU A 540 -5.32 14.12 10.05
C GLU A 540 -4.26 15.23 10.14
N ARG A 541 -3.53 15.46 9.04
CA ARG A 541 -2.61 16.58 8.86
C ARG A 541 -3.04 17.37 7.65
N SER A 542 -3.07 18.69 7.76
CA SER A 542 -3.21 19.60 6.62
C SER A 542 -1.94 20.44 6.47
N ILE A 543 -1.37 20.47 5.25
CA ILE A 543 -0.28 21.36 4.86
C ILE A 543 -0.79 22.32 3.80
N PHE A 544 -0.68 23.62 4.09
CA PHE A 544 -0.96 24.71 3.15
C PHE A 544 0.33 25.38 2.71
N THR A 545 0.36 25.81 1.45
CA THR A 545 1.50 26.57 0.90
C THR A 545 0.95 27.79 0.18
N GLY A 546 0.95 28.94 0.87
CA GLY A 546 0.45 30.21 0.34
C GLY A 546 1.58 31.19 -0.04
N GLY A 547 1.36 32.04 -1.04
CA GLY A 547 2.25 33.18 -1.37
C GLY A 547 2.60 33.29 -2.86
N PRO A 548 3.52 34.19 -3.27
CA PRO A 548 3.90 34.34 -4.69
C PRO A 548 4.48 33.07 -5.32
N GLN A 549 5.05 32.17 -4.51
CA GLN A 549 5.78 30.97 -4.93
C GLN A 549 4.95 29.67 -4.93
N GLY A 550 3.74 29.64 -4.37
CA GLY A 550 2.89 28.43 -4.30
C GLY A 550 1.43 28.74 -3.90
N ARG A 551 0.50 27.84 -4.24
CA ARG A 551 -0.90 27.80 -3.78
C ARG A 551 -1.28 26.34 -3.81
N GLY A 552 -1.38 25.69 -2.66
CA GLY A 552 -1.68 24.27 -2.59
C GLY A 552 -2.07 23.84 -1.19
N ALA A 553 -2.86 22.80 -1.11
CA ALA A 553 -3.35 22.23 0.14
C ALA A 553 -3.35 20.70 0.05
N GLU A 554 -2.74 20.06 1.04
CA GLU A 554 -2.73 18.62 1.18
C GLU A 554 -3.30 18.26 2.54
N THR A 555 -4.32 17.40 2.57
CA THR A 555 -4.78 16.75 3.79
C THR A 555 -4.61 15.25 3.68
N SER A 556 -4.02 14.63 4.69
CA SER A 556 -3.89 13.18 4.80
C SER A 556 -4.29 12.67 6.16
N VAL A 557 -4.86 11.46 6.15
CA VAL A 557 -5.00 10.66 7.36
C VAL A 557 -3.63 10.12 7.78
N GLY A 558 -3.33 10.20 9.09
CA GLY A 558 -2.07 9.66 9.60
C GLY A 558 -2.02 8.15 9.47
N VAL A 559 -0.82 7.56 9.55
CA VAL A 559 -0.69 6.10 9.61
C VAL A 559 -1.01 5.63 11.03
N PRO A 560 -2.08 4.84 11.24
CA PRO A 560 -2.46 4.37 12.57
C PRO A 560 -1.53 3.26 13.06
N SER A 561 -1.29 3.24 14.37
CA SER A 561 -0.63 2.16 15.09
C SER A 561 -1.20 2.05 16.51
N ARG A 562 -1.05 0.89 17.15
CA ARG A 562 -1.50 0.66 18.53
C ARG A 562 -0.47 1.12 19.54
#